data_AF-A0A955QJ46-F1
#
_entry.id   AF-A0A955QJ46-F1
#
_cell.length_a   1.000
_cell.length_b   1.000
_cell.length_c   1.000
_cell.angle_alpha   90.00
_cell.angle_beta   90.00
_cell.angle_gamma   90.00
#
_symmetry.space_group_name_H-M   'P 1'
#
loop_
_entity.id
_entity.type
_entity.pdbx_description
1 polymer ?
#
loop_
_entity_poly.entity_id
_entity_poly.type
_entity_poly.pdbx_seq_one_letter_code
_entity_poly.pdbx_strand_id
1 'polypeptide(L)' 'NSFGYHENYLLPRRIAFDRLATVLLPFFVTRQIFCGAGKVGAENGTDPVPFQLSQRADFFECLLDLNTMVGRPIINTR' A
#
# COMPACT_ATOMS: atom_id res chain seq x y z
N ASN A 1 2.13 3.61 -15.79
CA ASN A 1 0.74 3.69 -15.27
C ASN A 1 0.52 2.54 -14.29
N SER A 2 -0.25 2.74 -13.22
CA SER A 2 -0.54 1.71 -12.22
C SER A 2 -2.03 1.69 -11.91
N PHE A 3 -2.63 0.50 -11.75
CA PHE A 3 -4.06 0.31 -11.49
C PHE A 3 -4.31 -0.29 -10.09
N GLY A 4 -5.45 0.08 -9.50
CA GLY A 4 -5.92 -0.25 -8.14
C GLY A 4 -6.55 -1.64 -7.98
N TYR A 5 -6.15 -2.42 -6.98
CA TYR A 5 -7.02 -3.43 -6.35
C TYR A 5 -7.19 -3.03 -4.89
N HIS A 6 -8.43 -2.80 -4.45
CA HIS A 6 -8.75 -2.22 -3.15
C HIS A 6 -9.50 -3.22 -2.29
N GLU A 7 -9.09 -3.35 -1.03
CA GLU A 7 -9.75 -4.15 0.00
C GLU A 7 -10.48 -3.19 0.95
N ASN A 8 -11.76 -3.44 1.23
CA ASN A 8 -12.57 -2.62 2.13
C ASN A 8 -12.98 -3.45 3.35
N TYR A 9 -12.77 -2.91 4.55
CA TYR A 9 -13.03 -3.60 5.81
C TYR A 9 -13.99 -2.79 6.68
N LEU A 10 -15.12 -3.38 7.08
CA LEU A 10 -16.03 -2.77 8.03
C LEU A 10 -15.44 -2.85 9.45
N LEU A 11 -15.33 -1.69 10.12
CA LEU A 11 -14.75 -1.59 11.46
C LEU A 11 -15.68 -0.82 12.42
N PRO A 12 -15.71 -1.18 13.72
CA PRO A 12 -16.42 -0.39 14.71
C PRO A 12 -15.84 1.03 14.87
N ARG A 13 -16.71 2.05 14.81
CA ARG A 13 -16.31 3.48 14.92
C ARG A 13 -15.57 3.84 16.22
N ARG A 14 -15.79 3.06 17.29
CA ARG A 14 -15.15 3.24 18.60
C ARG A 14 -13.63 2.98 18.61
N ILE A 15 -13.09 2.34 17.57
CA ILE A 15 -11.66 2.05 17.48
C ILE A 15 -10.95 3.31 16.98
N ALA A 16 -9.99 3.81 17.75
CA ALA A 16 -9.17 4.95 17.35
C ALA A 16 -8.37 4.63 16.09
N PHE A 17 -8.40 5.55 15.11
CA PHE A 17 -7.73 5.35 13.83
C PHE A 17 -6.21 5.18 13.98
N ASP A 18 -5.57 5.95 14.86
CA ASP A 18 -4.14 5.86 15.11
C ASP A 18 -3.73 4.45 15.54
N ARG A 19 -4.56 3.78 16.35
CA ARG A 19 -4.33 2.39 16.76
C ARG A 19 -4.36 1.44 15.56
N LEU A 20 -5.27 1.66 14.61
CA LEU A 20 -5.33 0.87 13.38
C LEU A 20 -4.09 1.12 12.53
N ALA A 21 -3.70 2.38 12.32
CA ALA A 21 -2.52 2.74 11.53
C ALA A 21 -1.24 2.12 12.10
N THR A 22 -1.03 2.19 13.42
CA THR A 22 0.15 1.59 14.08
C THR A 22 0.28 0.09 13.84
N VAL A 23 -0.84 -0.64 13.75
CA VAL A 23 -0.82 -2.10 13.59
C VAL A 23 -0.83 -2.51 12.12
N LEU A 24 -1.62 -1.82 11.28
CA LEU A 24 -1.85 -2.20 9.89
C LEU A 24 -0.71 -1.76 8.96
N LEU A 25 -0.03 -0.64 9.23
CA LEU A 25 1.06 -0.19 8.37
C LEU A 25 2.20 -1.23 8.26
N PRO A 26 2.77 -1.76 9.37
CA PRO A 26 3.78 -2.80 9.29
C PRO A 26 3.28 -4.08 8.61
N PHE A 27 2.02 -4.45 8.86
CA PHE A 27 1.39 -5.60 8.23
C PHE A 27 1.30 -5.44 6.70
N PHE A 28 0.85 -4.28 6.21
CA PHE A 28 0.72 -4.02 4.78
C PHE A 28 2.06 -3.92 4.05
N VAL A 29 3.10 -3.42 4.71
CA VAL A 29 4.46 -3.40 4.17
C VAL A 29 5.02 -4.82 3.98
N THR A 30 4.72 -5.74 4.91
CA THR A 30 5.32 -7.08 4.93
C THR A 30 4.47 -8.15 4.23
N ARG A 31 3.14 -8.01 4.16
CA ARG A 31 2.27 -9.03 3.57
C ARG A 31 2.54 -9.34 2.09
N GLN A 32 3.22 -8.45 1.38
CA GLN A 32 3.64 -8.69 -0.01
C GLN A 32 4.52 -9.94 -0.18
N ILE A 33 5.15 -10.42 0.91
CA ILE A 33 5.90 -11.69 0.93
C ILE A 33 5.03 -12.88 0.50
N PHE A 34 3.73 -12.87 0.84
CA PHE A 34 2.81 -13.97 0.51
C PHE A 34 1.63 -13.54 -0.38
N CYS A 35 1.33 -12.25 -0.50
CA CYS A 35 0.26 -11.72 -1.36
C CYS A 35 0.76 -11.08 -2.66
N GLY A 36 2.08 -10.93 -2.84
CA GLY A 36 2.65 -10.26 -4.00
C GLY A 36 2.41 -11.03 -5.31
N ALA A 37 1.93 -10.33 -6.34
CA ALA A 37 1.68 -10.92 -7.67
C ALA A 37 2.93 -11.03 -8.56
N GLY A 38 4.08 -10.51 -8.10
CA GLY A 38 5.32 -10.45 -8.86
C GLY A 38 5.34 -9.37 -9.95
N LYS A 39 6.51 -8.75 -10.15
CA LYS A 39 6.79 -7.84 -11.27
C LYS A 39 8.25 -7.98 -11.72
N VAL A 40 8.47 -8.06 -13.02
CA VAL A 40 9.81 -7.97 -13.62
C VAL A 40 10.17 -6.50 -13.77
N GLY A 41 11.38 -6.12 -13.35
CA GLY A 41 11.85 -4.74 -13.42
C GLY A 41 11.44 -3.87 -12.24
N ALA A 42 11.78 -2.59 -12.35
CA ALA A 42 11.49 -1.53 -11.39
C ALA A 42 10.88 -0.33 -12.12
N GLU A 43 10.05 0.45 -11.43
CA GLU A 43 9.36 1.61 -12.00
C GLU A 43 9.44 2.83 -11.07
N ASN A 44 8.92 3.97 -11.51
CA ASN A 44 8.76 5.17 -10.68
C ASN A 44 10.06 5.68 -10.02
N GLY A 45 11.21 5.47 -10.69
CA GLY A 45 12.50 5.95 -10.22
C GLY A 45 13.12 5.15 -9.08
N THR A 46 12.58 3.97 -8.74
CA THR A 46 13.21 3.06 -7.77
C THR A 46 14.44 2.39 -8.37
N ASP A 47 15.31 1.85 -7.51
CA ASP A 47 16.51 1.14 -7.93
C ASP A 47 16.20 -0.03 -8.88
N PRO A 48 16.98 -0.23 -9.96
CA PRO A 48 16.75 -1.33 -10.89
C PRO A 48 16.87 -2.69 -10.21
N VAL A 49 15.83 -3.52 -10.37
CA VAL A 49 15.83 -4.91 -9.92
C VAL A 49 15.30 -5.83 -11.03
N PRO A 50 15.83 -7.05 -11.18
CA PRO A 50 15.30 -8.01 -12.16
C PRO A 50 13.86 -8.44 -11.85
N PHE A 51 13.53 -8.57 -10.57
CA PHE A 51 12.23 -9.01 -10.10
C PHE A 51 11.92 -8.44 -8.72
N GLN A 52 10.64 -8.11 -8.49
CA GLN A 52 10.10 -7.67 -7.21
C GLN A 52 8.81 -8.41 -6.87
N LEU A 53 8.52 -8.54 -5.57
CA LEU A 53 7.37 -9.31 -5.06
C LEU A 53 6.03 -8.63 -5.38
N SER A 54 5.98 -7.30 -5.35
CA SER A 54 4.75 -6.52 -5.51
C SER A 54 4.73 -5.78 -6.84
N GLN A 55 3.58 -5.68 -7.49
CA GLN A 55 3.42 -4.80 -8.66
C GLN A 55 3.23 -3.32 -8.26
N ARG A 56 2.97 -3.06 -6.97
CA ARG A 56 2.46 -1.78 -6.47
C ARG A 56 3.42 -1.00 -5.59
N ALA A 57 4.45 -1.65 -5.05
CA ALA A 57 5.35 -1.04 -4.05
C ALA A 57 5.98 0.27 -4.55
N ASP A 58 6.48 0.28 -5.80
CA ASP A 58 7.11 1.46 -6.42
C ASP A 58 6.19 2.69 -6.54
N PHE A 59 4.87 2.52 -6.38
CA PHE A 59 3.87 3.54 -6.66
C PHE A 59 3.26 4.18 -5.40
N PHE A 60 3.62 3.78 -4.18
CA PHE A 60 3.15 4.41 -2.95
C PHE A 60 4.06 5.58 -2.55
N GLU A 61 3.48 6.71 -2.16
CA GLU A 61 4.23 7.95 -1.89
C GLU A 61 4.09 8.40 -0.43
N CYS A 62 3.03 8.00 0.28
CA CYS A 62 2.84 8.31 1.69
C CYS A 62 2.18 7.17 2.48
N LEU A 63 2.20 7.27 3.81
CA LEU A 63 1.64 6.25 4.70
C LEU A 63 0.11 6.36 4.78
N LEU A 64 -0.40 7.58 4.94
CA LEU A 64 -1.79 7.90 5.25
C LEU A 64 -2.20 9.16 4.46
N ASP A 65 -3.33 9.12 3.75
CA ASP A 65 -3.92 10.28 3.11
C ASP A 65 -5.43 10.04 2.86
N LEU A 66 -6.20 11.13 2.86
CA LEU A 66 -7.60 11.17 2.45
C LEU A 66 -7.74 11.23 0.92
N ASN A 67 -6.71 11.72 0.23
CA ASN A 67 -6.76 11.93 -1.21
C ASN A 67 -6.58 10.64 -2.01
N THR A 68 -7.35 10.48 -3.09
CA THR A 68 -7.27 9.30 -3.99
C THR A 68 -6.55 9.56 -5.31
N MET A 69 -6.11 10.79 -5.56
CA MET A 69 -5.49 11.18 -6.84
C MET A 69 -4.04 11.67 -6.70
N VAL A 70 -3.60 12.01 -5.50
CA VAL A 70 -2.23 12.51 -5.20
C VAL A 70 -1.78 11.82 -3.92
N GLY A 71 -0.49 11.47 -3.80
CA GLY A 71 0.10 10.92 -2.58
C GLY A 71 -0.05 9.41 -2.36
N ARG A 72 -0.89 8.71 -3.15
CA ARG A 72 -1.09 7.23 -3.15
C ARG A 72 -0.75 6.59 -1.78
N PRO A 73 -1.66 6.69 -0.79
CA PRO A 73 -1.38 6.26 0.58
C PRO A 73 -1.50 4.75 0.76
N ILE A 74 -0.72 4.17 1.67
CA ILE A 74 -0.86 2.75 2.07
C ILE A 74 -2.24 2.49 2.69
N ILE A 75 -2.71 3.38 3.56
CA ILE A 75 -4.06 3.32 4.13
C ILE A 75 -4.84 4.54 3.66
N ASN A 76 -5.94 4.31 2.94
CA ASN A 76 -6.88 5.35 2.56
C ASN A 76 -8.00 5.45 3.61
N THR A 77 -8.36 6.67 4.00
CA THR A 77 -9.35 6.96 5.06
C THR A 77 -10.70 7.47 4.53
N ARG A 78 -11.07 7.13 3.29
CA ARG A 78 -12.40 7.43 2.72
C ARG A 78 -13.57 6.95 3.58
#